data_AF-A0A661FVU8-F1
#
_entry.id   AF-A0A661FVU8-F1
#
_cell.length_a   1.000
_cell.length_b   1.000
_cell.length_c   1.000
_cell.angle_alpha   90.00
_cell.angle_beta   90.00
_cell.angle_gamma   90.00
#
_symmetry.space_group_name_H-M   'P 1'
#
loop_
_entity.id
_entity.type
_entity.pdbx_description
1 polymer ?
#
loop_
_entity_poly.entity_id
_entity_poly.type
_entity_poly.pdbx_seq_one_letter_code
_entity_poly.pdbx_strand_id
1 'polypeptide(L)'
;MYFVNSYITVAIYLAVVVSLVLAIFHWRNSLATESRLRRMMESCGIDRETAENADQLLKIDMYAVRNRCRHCPATGLCDHWLSEEAATSNDFCPNAPFFRDAAKLQTLLT
;
A
#
# COMPACT_ATOMS: atom_id res chain seq x y z
N MET A 1 16.77 -32.24 32.93
CA MET A 1 16.54 -32.40 31.47
C MET A 1 15.11 -32.09 31.02
N TYR A 2 14.05 -32.48 31.76
CA TYR A 2 12.66 -32.16 31.38
C TYR A 2 12.31 -30.66 31.32
N PHE A 3 12.81 -29.86 32.26
CA PHE A 3 12.59 -28.40 32.27
C PHE A 3 13.17 -27.69 31.04
N VAL A 4 14.36 -28.11 30.58
CA VAL A 4 15.02 -27.52 29.41
C VAL A 4 14.26 -27.86 28.13
N ASN A 5 13.79 -29.11 27.99
CA ASN A 5 12.95 -29.52 26.86
C ASN A 5 11.60 -28.77 26.85
N SER A 6 10.98 -28.58 28.03
CA SER A 6 9.74 -27.82 28.15
C SER A 6 9.90 -26.35 27.74
N TYR A 7 11.00 -25.70 28.16
CA TYR A 7 11.28 -24.32 27.78
C TYR A 7 11.54 -24.17 26.27
N ILE A 8 12.32 -25.09 25.69
CA ILE A 8 12.59 -25.11 24.24
C ILE A 8 11.28 -25.27 23.46
N THR A 9 10.39 -26.18 23.87
CA THR A 9 9.09 -26.36 23.22
C THR A 9 8.25 -25.08 23.29
N VAL A 10 8.14 -24.45 24.46
CA VAL A 10 7.39 -23.19 24.62
C VAL A 10 7.99 -22.06 23.76
N ALA A 11 9.32 -21.94 23.70
CA ALA A 11 9.99 -20.94 22.88
C ALA A 11 9.71 -21.15 21.37
N ILE A 12 9.71 -22.40 20.90
CA ILE A 12 9.37 -22.74 19.52
C ILE A 12 7.91 -22.36 19.23
N TYR A 13 6.97 -22.72 20.10
CA TYR A 13 5.56 -22.36 19.92
C TYR A 13 5.36 -20.85 19.88
N LEU A 14 6.00 -20.08 20.76
CA LEU A 14 5.93 -18.63 20.75
C LEU A 14 6.50 -18.04 19.45
N ALA A 15 7.67 -18.52 19.00
CA ALA A 15 8.27 -18.08 17.75
C ALA A 15 7.38 -18.35 16.53
N VAL A 16 6.74 -19.53 16.47
CA VAL A 16 5.79 -19.87 15.41
C VAL A 16 4.58 -18.95 15.45
N VAL A 17 3.98 -18.73 16.62
CA VAL A 17 2.81 -17.85 16.77
C VAL A 17 3.14 -16.41 16.37
N VAL A 18 4.25 -15.87 16.83
CA VAL A 18 4.70 -14.51 16.46
C VAL A 18 4.94 -14.40 14.96
N SER A 19 5.59 -15.41 14.36
CA SER A 19 5.84 -15.42 12.91
C SER A 19 4.55 -15.44 12.10
N LEU A 20 3.56 -16.23 12.52
CA LEU A 20 2.24 -16.28 11.88
C LEU A 20 1.50 -14.94 12.01
N VAL A 21 1.52 -14.31 13.19
CA VAL A 21 0.89 -13.00 13.41
C VAL A 21 1.53 -11.94 12.52
N LEU A 22 2.87 -11.90 12.46
CA LEU A 22 3.58 -10.96 11.58
C LEU A 22 3.26 -11.21 10.10
N ALA A 23 3.25 -12.47 9.65
CA ALA A 23 2.91 -12.81 8.28
C ALA A 23 1.48 -12.34 7.90
N ILE A 24 0.50 -12.58 8.77
CA ILE A 24 -0.89 -12.13 8.57
C ILE A 24 -0.96 -10.60 8.55
N PHE A 25 -0.26 -9.93 9.46
CA PHE A 25 -0.24 -8.47 9.50
C PHE A 25 0.36 -7.87 8.23
N HIS A 26 1.50 -8.41 7.77
CA HIS A 26 2.14 -7.99 6.52
C HIS A 26 1.24 -8.24 5.30
N TRP A 27 0.57 -9.40 5.24
CA TRP A 27 -0.38 -9.71 4.17
C TRP A 27 -1.53 -8.69 4.14
N ARG A 28 -2.19 -8.48 5.28
CA ARG A 28 -3.31 -7.54 5.39
C ARG A 28 -2.91 -6.13 5.02
N ASN A 29 -1.74 -5.68 5.47
CA ASN A 29 -1.23 -4.37 5.13
C ASN A 29 -0.95 -4.24 3.62
N SER A 30 -0.44 -5.30 2.98
CA SER A 30 -0.20 -5.30 1.53
C SER A 30 -1.51 -5.16 0.74
N LEU A 31 -2.54 -5.93 1.07
CA LEU A 31 -3.84 -5.85 0.38
C LEU A 31 -4.51 -4.48 0.55
N ALA A 32 -4.50 -3.94 1.78
CA ALA A 32 -5.03 -2.61 2.04
C ALA A 32 -4.25 -1.52 1.29
N THR A 33 -2.93 -1.68 1.18
CA THR A 33 -2.06 -0.75 0.44
C THR A 33 -2.39 -0.74 -1.06
N GLU A 34 -2.54 -1.91 -1.69
CA GLU A 34 -2.89 -1.99 -3.12
C GLU A 34 -4.25 -1.35 -3.42
N SER A 35 -5.27 -1.69 -2.62
CA SER A 35 -6.62 -1.13 -2.81
C SER A 35 -6.64 0.40 -2.63
N ARG A 36 -5.90 0.92 -1.65
CA ARG A 36 -5.78 2.37 -1.44
C ARG A 36 -5.05 3.04 -2.60
N LEU A 37 -3.92 2.48 -3.04
CA LEU A 37 -3.14 3.02 -4.15
C LEU A 37 -3.96 3.12 -5.43
N ARG A 38 -4.74 2.07 -5.76
CA ARG A 38 -5.61 2.08 -6.93
C ARG A 38 -6.59 3.25 -6.90
N ARG A 39 -7.28 3.43 -5.77
CA ARG A 39 -8.21 4.56 -5.59
C ARG A 39 -7.51 5.92 -5.65
N MET A 40 -6.27 6.03 -5.18
CA MET A 40 -5.48 7.27 -5.31
C MET A 40 -5.08 7.56 -6.76
N MET A 41 -4.78 6.52 -7.54
CA MET A 41 -4.49 6.66 -8.97
C MET A 41 -5.73 7.12 -9.73
N GLU A 42 -6.87 6.46 -9.49
CA GLU A 42 -8.17 6.82 -10.07
C GLU A 42 -8.58 8.26 -9.71
N SER A 43 -8.43 8.66 -8.44
CA SER A 43 -8.75 10.04 -8.02
C SER A 43 -7.80 11.10 -8.59
N CYS A 44 -6.60 10.71 -9.04
CA CYS A 44 -5.68 11.57 -9.78
C CYS A 44 -5.95 11.59 -11.29
N GLY A 45 -6.95 10.86 -11.78
CA GLY A 45 -7.35 10.83 -13.19
C GLY A 45 -6.70 9.74 -14.02
N ILE A 46 -6.04 8.76 -13.41
CA ILE A 46 -5.59 7.55 -14.12
C ILE A 46 -6.81 6.64 -14.31
N ASP A 47 -7.04 6.16 -15.53
CA ASP A 47 -8.15 5.24 -15.77
C ASP A 47 -7.99 3.92 -15.00
N ARG A 48 -9.12 3.23 -14.77
CA ARG A 48 -9.16 2.00 -13.97
C ARG A 48 -8.32 0.87 -14.56
N GLU A 49 -8.31 0.67 -15.87
CA GLU A 49 -7.55 -0.40 -16.52
C GLU A 49 -6.04 -0.18 -16.35
N THR A 50 -5.60 1.07 -16.50
CA THR A 50 -4.20 1.46 -16.26
C THR A 50 -3.82 1.36 -14.79
N ALA A 51 -4.71 1.75 -13.87
CA ALA A 51 -4.48 1.61 -12.44
C ALA A 51 -4.41 0.13 -11.99
N GLU A 52 -5.19 -0.76 -12.63
CA GLU A 52 -5.15 -2.21 -12.41
C GLU A 52 -3.85 -2.85 -12.94
N ASN A 53 -3.32 -2.35 -14.05
CA ASN A 53 -2.10 -2.85 -14.69
C ASN A 53 -0.91 -1.88 -14.53
N ALA A 54 -0.86 -1.17 -13.40
CA ALA A 54 0.10 -0.09 -13.17
C ALA A 54 1.57 -0.48 -13.38
N ASP A 55 1.98 -1.69 -13.00
CA ASP A 55 3.35 -2.18 -13.20
C ASP A 55 3.75 -2.30 -14.68
N GLN A 56 2.77 -2.47 -15.57
CA GLN A 56 3.00 -2.69 -17.00
C GLN A 56 2.75 -1.42 -17.80
N LEU A 57 1.71 -0.66 -17.44
CA LEU A 57 1.21 0.47 -18.23
C LEU A 57 1.72 1.83 -17.73
N LEU A 58 2.04 1.95 -16.43
CA LEU A 58 2.59 3.18 -15.89
C LEU A 58 4.11 3.16 -15.91
N LYS A 59 4.71 4.21 -16.48
CA LYS A 59 6.16 4.45 -16.44
C LYS A 59 6.60 5.06 -15.11
N ILE A 60 6.12 4.50 -14.00
CA ILE A 60 6.45 4.93 -12.64
C ILE A 60 7.05 3.73 -11.91
N ASP A 61 8.02 3.96 -11.03
CA ASP A 61 8.51 2.92 -10.12
C ASP A 61 7.43 2.57 -9.08
N MET A 62 6.57 1.62 -9.44
CA MET A 62 5.47 1.15 -8.60
C MET A 62 5.97 0.40 -7.35
N TYR A 63 7.18 -0.17 -7.37
CA TYR A 63 7.80 -0.73 -6.18
C TYR A 63 8.08 0.37 -5.15
N ALA A 64 8.71 1.46 -5.56
CA ALA A 64 8.97 2.60 -4.67
C ALA A 64 7.68 3.27 -4.17
N VAL A 65 6.67 3.41 -5.05
CA VAL A 65 5.34 3.94 -4.68
C VAL A 65 4.69 3.09 -3.58
N ARG A 66 4.65 1.76 -3.76
CA ARG A 66 4.11 0.83 -2.76
C ARG A 66 4.89 0.88 -1.46
N ASN A 67 6.22 0.91 -1.55
CA ASN A 67 7.07 0.95 -0.38
C ASN A 67 6.82 2.22 0.46
N ARG A 68 6.68 3.39 -0.18
CA ARG A 68 6.32 4.64 0.52
C ARG A 68 4.93 4.56 1.14
N CYS A 69 3.95 4.01 0.43
CA CYS A 69 2.59 3.88 0.92
C CYS A 69 2.50 2.95 2.15
N ARG A 70 3.20 1.81 2.11
CA ARG A 70 3.25 0.83 3.21
C ARG A 70 3.85 1.39 4.50
N HIS A 71 4.79 2.32 4.37
CA HIS A 71 5.45 2.99 5.50
C HIS A 71 4.88 4.38 5.81
N CYS A 72 3.75 4.75 5.21
CA CYS A 72 3.13 6.05 5.45
C CYS A 72 2.59 6.12 6.90
N PRO A 73 3.02 7.10 7.72
CA PRO A 73 2.52 7.23 9.09
C PRO A 73 1.11 7.86 9.17
N ALA A 74 0.63 8.46 8.08
CA ALA A 74 -0.60 9.26 8.03
C ALA A 74 -1.63 8.69 7.05
N THR A 75 -1.84 7.37 7.07
CA THR A 75 -2.81 6.69 6.19
C THR A 75 -4.24 7.21 6.34
N GLY A 76 -4.61 7.71 7.52
CA GLY A 76 -5.91 8.34 7.75
C GLY A 76 -6.16 9.60 6.90
N LEU A 77 -5.12 10.36 6.57
CA LEU A 77 -5.25 11.50 5.64
C LEU A 77 -5.52 11.03 4.21
N CYS A 78 -4.92 9.91 3.79
CA CYS A 78 -5.22 9.29 2.51
C CYS A 78 -6.66 8.78 2.47
N ASP A 79 -7.13 8.13 3.54
CA ASP A 79 -8.50 7.62 3.60
C ASP A 79 -9.54 8.77 3.59
N HIS A 80 -9.23 9.89 4.24
CA HIS A 80 -10.04 11.11 4.16
C HIS A 80 -10.05 11.70 2.74
N TRP A 81 -8.89 11.80 2.08
CA TRP A 81 -8.81 12.23 0.68
C TRP A 81 -9.64 11.34 -0.25
N LEU A 82 -9.64 10.02 -0.04
CA LEU A 82 -10.40 9.07 -0.84
C LEU A 82 -11.88 8.95 -0.45
N SER A 83 -12.32 9.67 0.57
CA SER A 83 -13.73 9.72 0.94
C SER A 83 -14.47 10.73 0.06
N GLU A 84 -15.70 10.41 -0.33
CA GLU A 84 -16.53 11.25 -1.21
C GLU A 84 -16.87 12.62 -0.60
N GLU A 85 -16.64 12.80 0.71
CA GLU A 85 -16.97 14.01 1.46
C GLU A 85 -15.88 15.09 1.44
N ALA A 86 -14.67 14.82 0.92
CA ALA A 86 -13.57 15.75 1.03
C ALA A 86 -12.84 16.02 -0.30
N ALA A 87 -13.09 17.19 -0.88
CA ALA A 87 -12.19 17.84 -1.84
C ALA A 87 -10.92 18.39 -1.13
N THR A 88 -10.26 17.55 -0.34
CA THR A 88 -8.97 17.87 0.28
C THR A 88 -7.86 17.76 -0.75
N SER A 89 -6.96 18.75 -0.77
CA SER A 89 -5.72 18.67 -1.55
C SER A 89 -4.96 17.38 -1.22
N ASN A 90 -4.38 16.76 -2.24
CA ASN A 90 -3.55 15.57 -2.12
C ASN A 90 -2.05 15.88 -1.99
N ASP A 91 -1.68 17.15 -1.75
CA ASP A 91 -0.29 17.60 -1.69
C ASP A 91 0.48 17.06 -0.47
N PHE A 92 -0.23 16.60 0.56
CA PHE A 92 0.38 15.91 1.70
C PHE A 92 0.97 14.55 1.31
N CYS A 93 0.48 13.93 0.23
CA CYS A 93 0.89 12.59 -0.17
C CYS A 93 2.11 12.64 -1.09
N PRO A 94 3.25 12.01 -0.71
CA PRO A 94 4.44 12.00 -1.54
C PRO A 94 4.26 11.21 -2.85
N ASN A 95 3.23 10.35 -2.95
CA ASN A 95 2.92 9.60 -4.17
C ASN A 95 2.03 10.39 -5.14
N ALA A 96 1.27 11.39 -4.68
CA ALA A 96 0.32 12.12 -5.50
C ALA A 96 0.94 12.83 -6.73
N PRO A 97 2.13 13.47 -6.63
CA PRO A 97 2.76 14.06 -7.81
C PRO A 97 3.00 13.05 -8.94
N PHE A 98 3.47 11.85 -8.60
CA PHE A 98 3.74 10.79 -9.59
C PHE A 98 2.47 10.35 -10.31
N PHE A 99 1.35 10.24 -9.59
CA PHE A 99 0.06 9.88 -10.21
C PHE A 99 -0.47 10.98 -11.12
N ARG A 100 -0.36 12.24 -10.71
CA ARG A 100 -0.77 13.38 -11.54
C ARG A 100 0.05 13.49 -12.81
N ASP A 101 1.36 13.29 -12.73
CA ASP A 101 2.24 13.34 -13.90
C ASP A 101 1.98 12.17 -14.84
N ALA A 102 1.72 10.98 -14.30
CA ALA A 102 1.30 9.83 -15.08
C ALA A 102 -0.07 10.01 -15.76
N ALA A 103 -1.05 10.59 -15.06
CA ALA A 103 -2.36 10.90 -15.63
C ALA A 103 -2.24 11.87 -16.82
N LYS A 104 -1.39 12.90 -16.70
CA LYS A 104 -1.11 13.82 -17.83
C LYS A 104 -0.51 13.08 -19.03
N LEU A 105 0.45 12.19 -18.80
CA LEU A 105 1.06 11.42 -19.89
C LEU A 105 0.05 10.49 -20.56
N GLN A 106 -0.86 9.90 -19.80
CA GLN A 106 -1.95 9.08 -20.33
C GLN A 106 -2.89 9.91 -21.22
N THR A 107 -3.29 11.10 -20.78
CA THR A 107 -4.16 11.99 -21.59
C THR A 107 -3.52 12.50 -22.88
N LEU A 108 -2.19 12.46 -23.00
CA LEU A 108 -1.46 12.85 -24.21
C LEU A 108 -1.33 11.70 -25.23
N LEU A 109 -1.60 10.46 -24.81
CA LEU A 109 -1.46 9.25 -25.63
C LEU A 109 -2.81 8.70 -26.12
N THR A 110 -3.91 9.15 -25.53
CA THR A 110 -5.30 8.90 -25.93
C THR A 110 -5.83 10.00 -26.84
#